data_AF-A0A2H0KR76-F1
#
_entry.id   AF-A0A2H0KR76-F1
#
_cell.length_a   1.000
_cell.length_b   1.000
_cell.length_c   1.000
_cell.angle_alpha   90.00
_cell.angle_beta   90.00
_cell.angle_gamma   90.00
#
_symmetry.space_group_name_H-M   'P 1'
#
loop_
_entity.id
_entity.type
_entity.pdbx_description
1 polymer ?
#
loop_
_entity_poly.entity_id
_entity_poly.type
_entity_poly.pdbx_seq_one_letter_code
_entity_poly.pdbx_strand_id
1 'polypeptide(L)' 'IKTEQEIEIMRRGGEILAKILDEIAQAVKPGITTNELDELARELIFA' A
#
# COMPACT_ATOMS: atom_id res chain seq x y z
N ILE A 1 0.83 0.01 25.77
CA ILE A 1 1.70 -0.75 24.84
C ILE A 1 0.78 -1.73 24.10
N LYS A 2 1.00 -1.97 22.79
CA LYS A 2 0.13 -2.85 21.98
C LYS A 2 0.15 -4.29 22.48
N THR A 3 -0.96 -5.00 22.36
CA THR A 3 -1.06 -6.43 22.64
C THR A 3 -0.35 -7.24 21.55
N GLU A 4 0.00 -8.49 21.85
CA GLU A 4 0.58 -9.41 20.86
C GLU A 4 -0.34 -9.61 19.64
N GLN A 5 -1.65 -9.67 19.87
CA GLN A 5 -2.65 -9.75 18.81
C GLN A 5 -2.66 -8.50 17.92
N GLU A 6 -2.56 -7.30 18.50
CA GLU A 6 -2.47 -6.06 17.73
C GLU A 6 -1.18 -6.01 16.90
N ILE A 7 -0.06 -6.49 17.45
CA ILE A 7 1.21 -6.57 16.72
C ILE A 7 1.11 -7.55 15.54
N GLU A 8 0.48 -8.71 15.74
CA GLU A 8 0.23 -9.68 14.68
C GLU A 8 -0.61 -9.10 13.54
N ILE A 9 -1.71 -8.41 13.88
CA ILE A 9 -2.58 -7.73 12.91
C ILE A 9 -1.78 -6.69 12.12
N MET A 10 -0.97 -5.88 12.80
CA MET A 10 -0.14 -4.88 12.14
C MET A 10 0.90 -5.49 11.21
N ARG A 11 1.54 -6.60 11.60
CA ARG A 11 2.54 -7.25 10.74
C ARG A 11 1.91 -7.74 9.44
N ARG A 12 0.78 -8.44 9.55
CA ARG A 12 0.04 -8.93 8.38
C ARG A 12 -0.43 -7.77 7.49
N GLY A 13 -0.93 -6.69 8.10
CA GLY A 13 -1.30 -5.47 7.36
C GLY A 13 -0.10 -4.83 6.64
N GLY A 14 1.06 -4.77 7.30
CA GLY A 14 2.30 -4.25 6.73
C GLY A 14 2.80 -5.07 5.55
N GLU A 15 2.72 -6.40 5.62
CA GLU A 15 3.09 -7.30 4.51
C GLU A 15 2.22 -7.09 3.26
N ILE A 16 0.92 -6.84 3.44
CA ILE A 16 0.00 -6.53 2.35
C ILE A 16 0.33 -5.17 1.76
N LEU A 17 0.48 -4.15 2.61
CA LEU A 17 0.76 -2.79 2.19
C LEU A 17 2.11 -2.66 1.47
N ALA A 18 3.12 -3.44 1.87
CA ALA A 18 4.42 -3.45 1.19
C ALA A 18 4.30 -3.86 -0.28
N LYS A 19 3.50 -4.90 -0.59
CA LYS A 19 3.28 -5.35 -1.97
C LYS A 19 2.57 -4.29 -2.81
N ILE A 20 1.54 -3.65 -2.24
CA ILE A 20 0.82 -2.56 -2.90
C ILE A 20 1.77 -1.39 -3.18
N LEU A 21 2.65 -1.05 -2.23
CA LEU A 21 3.62 0.01 -2.40
C LEU A 21 4.64 -0.30 -3.51
N ASP A 22 5.09 -1.55 -3.62
CA ASP A 22 5.98 -1.99 -4.70
C ASP A 22 5.32 -1.82 -6.08
N GLU A 23 4.03 -2.12 -6.21
CA GLU A 23 3.27 -1.92 -7.45
C GLU A 23 3.08 -0.44 -7.79
N ILE A 24 2.71 0.39 -6.82
CA ILE A 24 2.60 1.85 -7.01
C ILE A 24 3.96 2.44 -7.42
N ALA A 25 5.06 1.98 -6.80
CA ALA A 25 6.40 2.47 -7.11
C ALA A 25 6.80 2.19 -8.57
N GLN A 26 6.38 1.06 -9.14
CA GLN A 26 6.63 0.73 -10.55
C GLN A 26 5.88 1.65 -11.53
N ALA A 27 4.77 2.26 -11.10
CA ALA A 27 4.00 3.19 -11.92
C ALA A 27 4.60 4.60 -12.00
N VAL A 28 5.53 4.94 -11.09
CA VAL A 28 6.15 6.28 -11.02
C VAL A 28 7.00 6.56 -12.25
N LYS A 29 6.64 7.62 -12.98
CA LYS A 29 7.34 8.07 -14.20
C LYS A 29 7.14 9.57 -14.43
N PRO A 30 8.03 10.26 -15.17
CA PRO A 30 7.84 11.67 -15.52
C PRO A 30 6.47 11.91 -16.16
N GLY A 31 5.74 12.91 -15.66
CA GLY A 31 4.41 13.28 -16.14
C GLY A 31 3.25 12.58 -15.42
N ILE A 32 3.48 11.60 -14.54
CA ILE A 32 2.42 11.06 -13.68
C ILE A 32 2.07 12.06 -12.58
N THR A 33 0.79 12.18 -12.27
CA THR A 33 0.28 12.98 -11.16
C THR A 33 0.14 12.15 -9.90
N THR A 34 0.14 12.80 -8.75
CA THR A 34 -0.13 12.14 -7.47
C THR A 34 -1.56 11.59 -7.38
N ASN A 35 -2.51 12.20 -8.10
CA ASN A 35 -3.89 11.70 -8.15
C ASN A 35 -4.00 10.38 -8.92
N GLU A 36 -3.26 10.22 -10.03
CA GLU A 36 -3.21 8.93 -10.75
C GLU A 36 -2.60 7.83 -9.88
N LEU A 37 -1.57 8.15 -9.08
CA LEU A 37 -1.00 7.22 -8.11
C LEU A 37 -1.98 6.88 -6.98
N ASP A 38 -2.78 7.85 -6.50
CA ASP A 38 -3.83 7.63 -5.49
C ASP A 38 -4.99 6.77 -6.02
N GLU A 39 -5.38 6.98 -7.28
CA GLU A 39 -6.38 6.16 -7.97
C GLU A 39 -5.89 4.71 -8.10
N LEU A 40 -4.66 4.50 -8.55
CA LEU A 40 -4.04 3.17 -8.59
C LEU A 40 -3.97 2.53 -7.20
N ALA A 41 -3.58 3.29 -6.17
CA ALA A 41 -3.55 2.78 -4.80
C ALA A 41 -4.94 2.31 -4.34
N ARG A 42 -5.99 3.08 -4.67
CA ARG A 42 -7.37 2.71 -4.34
C ARG A 42 -7.80 1.43 -5.04
N GLU A 43 -7.47 1.27 -6.32
CA GLU A 43 -7.75 0.05 -7.07
C GLU A 43 -7.05 -1.16 -6.44
N LEU A 44 -5.76 -1.05 -6.12
CA LEU A 44 -4.99 -2.13 -5.52
C LEU A 44 -5.45 -2.52 -4.10
N ILE A 45 -5.95 -1.56 -3.32
CA ILE A 45 -6.45 -1.80 -1.96
C ILE A 45 -7.81 -2.53 -1.97
N PHE A 46 -8.66 -2.28 -2.98
CA PHE A 46 -10.02 -2.80 -3.05
C PHE A 46 -10.25 -3.87 -4.14
N ALA A 47 -9.20 -4.28 -4.85
CA ALA A 47 -9.21 -5.42 -5.77
C ALA A 47 -9.46 -6.75 -5.03
#